data_AF-A0A816CBB3-F1
#
_entry.id   AF-A0A816CBB3-F1
#
_cell.length_a   1.000
_cell.length_b   1.000
_cell.length_c   1.000
_cell.angle_alpha   90.00
_cell.angle_beta   90.00
_cell.angle_gamma   90.00
#
_symmetry.space_group_name_H-M   'P 1'
#
loop_
_entity.id
_entity.type
_entity.pdbx_description
1 polymer ?
#
loop_
_entity_poly.entity_id
_entity_poly.type
_entity_poly.pdbx_seq_one_letter_code
_entity_poly.pdbx_strand_id
1 'polypeptide(L)' 'YVRGADPILNLFNDRDEQVESMGIEKWDTDTLTAFLEENLSH' A
#
# COMPACT_ATOMS: atom_id res chain seq x y z
N TYR A 1 -12.44 7.04 0.21
CA TYR A 1 -11.67 8.28 0.42
C TYR A 1 -12.14 8.92 1.71
N VAL A 2 -11.37 8.77 2.80
CA VAL A 2 -11.68 9.42 4.08
C VAL A 2 -10.96 10.76 4.09
N ARG A 3 -11.70 11.87 4.14
CA ARG A 3 -11.09 13.21 4.17
C ARG A 3 -10.33 13.40 5.48
N GLY A 4 -9.04 13.76 5.38
CA GLY A 4 -8.19 14.10 6.54
C GLY A 4 -7.60 12.92 7.30
N ALA A 5 -7.76 11.68 6.81
CA ALA A 5 -7.05 10.54 7.34
C ALA A 5 -5.70 10.35 6.62
N ASP A 6 -4.68 9.95 7.37
CA ASP A 6 -3.40 9.58 6.79
C ASP A 6 -3.61 8.41 5.79
N PRO A 7 -2.99 8.46 4.61
CA PRO A 7 -3.13 7.40 3.63
C PRO A 7 -2.48 6.10 4.15
N ILE A 8 -3.20 5.00 4.01
CA ILE A 8 -2.75 3.66 4.42
C ILE A 8 -2.79 2.74 3.21
N LEU A 9 -1.69 2.02 2.98
CA LEU A 9 -1.61 0.92 2.03
C LEU A 9 -1.89 -0.40 2.77
N ASN A 10 -2.84 -1.18 2.26
CA ASN A 10 -3.16 -2.51 2.78
C ASN A 10 -2.88 -3.55 1.70
N LEU A 11 -2.10 -4.57 2.03
CA LEU A 11 -1.81 -5.69 1.15
C LEU A 11 -2.66 -6.89 1.56
N PHE A 12 -3.21 -7.57 0.56
CA PHE A 12 -4.06 -8.74 0.72
C PHE A 12 -3.46 -9.92 -0.03
N ASN A 13 -3.68 -11.12 0.48
CA ASN A 13 -3.35 -12.36 -0.22
C ASN A 13 -4.51 -12.84 -1.11
N ASP A 14 -4.32 -13.96 -1.81
CA ASP A 14 -5.32 -14.58 -2.70
C ASP A 14 -6.63 -15.00 -2.03
N ARG A 15 -6.69 -14.97 -0.69
CA ARG A 15 -7.88 -15.31 0.10
C ARG A 15 -8.62 -14.06 0.60
N ASP A 16 -8.27 -12.89 0.09
CA ASP A 16 -8.72 -11.59 0.59
C ASP A 16 -8.40 -11.37 2.09
N GLU A 17 -7.38 -12.05 2.61
CA GLU A 17 -6.91 -11.84 3.98
C GLU A 17 -5.84 -10.75 3.97
N GLN A 18 -5.98 -9.78 4.87
CA GLN A 18 -4.99 -8.73 5.04
C GLN A 18 -3.69 -9.31 5.60
N VAL A 19 -2.60 -9.15 4.86
CA VAL A 19 -1.27 -9.59 5.27
C VAL A 19 -0.43 -8.44 5.82
N GLU A 20 -0.67 -7.21 5.37
CA GLU A 20 0.09 -6.03 5.81
C GLU A 20 -0.74 -4.73 5.79
N SER A 21 -0.36 -3.78 6.65
CA SER A 21 -0.90 -2.42 6.70
C SER A 21 0.21 -1.44 7.03
N MET A 22 0.37 -0.40 6.20
CA MET A 22 1.41 0.61 6.41
C MET A 22 0.90 2.02 6.07
N GLY A 23 1.31 3.00 6.88
CA GLY A 23 1.13 4.41 6.59
C GLY A 23 2.07 4.83 5.46
N ILE A 24 1.54 5.58 4.49
CA ILE A 24 2.28 6.04 3.32
C ILE A 24 2.28 7.58 3.22
N GLU A 25 2.12 8.27 4.34
CA GLU A 25 1.96 9.72 4.41
C GLU A 25 3.19 10.51 3.93
N LYS A 26 4.36 9.86 3.93
CA LYS A 26 5.63 10.43 3.44
C LYS A 26 6.06 9.90 2.08
N TRP A 27 5.30 8.98 1.48
CA TRP A 27 5.68 8.37 0.22
C TRP A 27 5.26 9.29 -0.93
N ASP A 28 6.17 9.51 -1.86
CA ASP A 28 5.85 10.09 -3.15
C ASP A 28 5.41 9.00 -4.13
N THR A 29 4.97 9.44 -5.31
CA THR A 29 4.50 8.53 -6.37
C THR A 29 5.58 7.55 -6.81
N ASP A 30 6.85 7.98 -6.85
CA ASP A 30 7.96 7.16 -7.32
C ASP A 30 8.25 6.02 -6.32
N THR A 31 8.30 6.35 -5.03
CA THR A 31 8.47 5.37 -3.94
C THR A 31 7.32 4.37 -3.91
N LEU A 32 6.07 4.86 -4.04
CA LEU A 32 4.89 3.99 -4.07
C LEU A 32 4.91 3.05 -5.28
N THR A 33 5.28 3.56 -6.45
CA THR A 33 5.33 2.75 -7.68
C THR A 33 6.39 1.65 -7.57
N ALA A 34 7.61 2.00 -7.14
CA ALA A 34 8.68 1.02 -6.94
C ALA A 34 8.28 -0.08 -5.95
N PHE A 35 7.68 0.30 -4.81
CA PHE A 35 7.21 -0.66 -3.83
C PHE A 35 6.16 -1.62 -4.42
N LEU A 36 5.18 -1.10 -5.14
CA LEU A 36 4.13 -1.94 -5.74
C LEU A 36 4.69 -2.87 -6.82
N GLU A 37 5.64 -2.41 -7.64
CA GLU A 37 6.31 -3.23 -8.66
C GLU A 37 7.12 -4.37 -8.01
N GLU A 38 7.84 -4.10 -6.92
CA GLU A 38 8.59 -5.13 -6.19
C GLU A 38 7.69 -6.17 -5.52
N ASN A 39 6.54 -5.75 -4.99
CA ASN A 39 5.71 -6.61 -4.13
C ASN A 39 4.54 -7.29 -4.86
N LEU A 40 4.14 -6.82 -6.05
CA LEU A 40 3.02 -7.39 -6.82
C LEU A 40 3.44 -8.09 -8.12
N SER A 41 4.74 -8.18 -8.43
CA SER A 41 5.24 -8.80 -9.67
C SER A 41 5.43 -10.32 -9.62
N HIS A 42 4.78 -11.02 -8.68
CA HIS A 42 4.88 -12.47 -8.51
C HIS A 42 3.55 -13.20 -8.66
#